data_AF-A0A9W4CKJ9-F1
#
_entry.id   AF-A0A9W4CKJ9-F1
#
_cell.length_a   1.000
_cell.length_b   1.000
_cell.length_c   1.000
_cell.angle_alpha   90.00
_cell.angle_beta   90.00
_cell.angle_gamma   90.00
#
_symmetry.space_group_name_H-M   'P 1'
#
loop_
_entity.id
_entity.type
_entity.pdbx_description
1 polymer ?
#
loop_
_entity_poly.entity_id
_entity_poly.type
_entity_poly.pdbx_seq_one_letter_code
_entity_poly.pdbx_strand_id
1 'polypeptide(L)'
;MTRIDDYIQHLKNTRDFLPDSVRYLVADGYYYRSKFWESVQDLNLQLIGKLRTDANLRYLYTGEQKKRGAPRKYDGKVDLNDLSRLTFVNQIEPQIFLYTQVVWSCCLKCPIRLVYLRDTRSKKTKIALLFSTDIHLNAEQIFEYYQARFQIEFIFRDAKQFTGLSDCQSPHPQRLANHFNASLTALNLAKYQS
;
A
#
# COMPACT_ATOMS: atom_id res chain seq x y z
N MET A 1 15.83 17.72 -8.66
CA MET A 1 14.46 17.18 -8.59
C MET A 1 14.58 15.68 -8.39
N THR A 2 13.88 15.09 -7.43
CA THR A 2 13.93 13.64 -7.18
C THR A 2 12.71 12.94 -7.79
N ARG A 3 12.83 11.64 -8.07
CA ARG A 3 11.72 10.81 -8.60
C ARG A 3 10.44 10.85 -7.72
N ILE A 4 10.57 11.20 -6.44
CA ILE A 4 9.43 11.38 -5.53
C ILE A 4 8.76 12.74 -5.77
N ASP A 5 9.55 13.79 -6.03
CA ASP A 5 9.03 15.12 -6.35
C ASP A 5 8.26 15.10 -7.68
N ASP A 6 8.81 14.43 -8.70
CA ASP A 6 8.15 14.25 -10.00
C ASP A 6 6.78 13.56 -9.84
N TYR A 7 6.72 12.52 -9.00
CA TYR A 7 5.50 11.76 -8.77
C TYR A 7 4.47 12.57 -7.97
N ILE A 8 4.90 13.33 -6.96
CA ILE A 8 4.04 14.24 -6.20
C ILE A 8 3.46 15.32 -7.13
N GLN A 9 4.29 15.93 -8.00
CA GLN A 9 3.81 16.94 -8.93
C GLN A 9 2.81 16.36 -9.93
N HIS A 10 3.08 15.16 -10.45
CA HIS A 10 2.17 14.50 -11.38
C HIS A 10 0.84 14.11 -10.72
N LEU A 11 0.88 13.59 -9.49
CA LEU A 11 -0.29 13.31 -8.65
C LEU A 11 -1.14 14.57 -8.41
N LYS A 12 -0.51 15.70 -8.06
CA LYS A 12 -1.19 17.01 -7.91
C LYS A 12 -1.86 17.43 -9.22
N ASN A 13 -1.11 17.43 -10.33
CA ASN A 13 -1.62 17.82 -11.65
C ASN A 13 -2.78 16.94 -12.16
N THR A 14 -2.91 15.71 -11.66
CA THR A 14 -3.91 14.75 -12.14
C THR A 14 -5.13 14.68 -11.20
N ARG A 15 -5.03 15.15 -9.94
CA ARG A 15 -6.10 15.01 -8.94
C ARG A 15 -7.43 15.61 -9.40
N ASP A 16 -7.37 16.77 -10.06
CA ASP A 16 -8.53 17.53 -10.53
C ASP A 16 -9.27 16.85 -11.70
N PHE A 17 -8.63 15.89 -12.37
CA PHE A 17 -9.23 15.08 -13.45
C PHE A 17 -9.80 13.75 -12.95
N LEU A 18 -9.61 13.42 -11.66
CA LEU A 18 -10.12 12.19 -11.05
C LEU A 18 -11.46 12.47 -10.36
N PRO A 19 -12.46 11.57 -10.46
CA PRO A 19 -13.70 11.69 -9.69
C PRO A 19 -13.44 11.82 -8.18
N ASP A 20 -14.26 12.60 -7.48
CA ASP A 20 -14.21 12.75 -6.01
C ASP A 20 -14.45 11.42 -5.26
N SER A 21 -15.07 10.44 -5.93
CA SER A 21 -15.24 9.08 -5.42
C SER A 21 -13.93 8.29 -5.30
N VAL A 22 -12.85 8.72 -5.96
CA VAL A 22 -11.51 8.11 -5.85
C VAL A 22 -10.88 8.53 -4.53
N ARG A 23 -10.75 7.57 -3.61
CA ARG A 23 -10.22 7.80 -2.24
C ARG A 23 -8.87 7.16 -1.96
N TYR A 24 -8.47 6.15 -2.73
CA TYR A 24 -7.24 5.40 -2.49
C TYR A 24 -6.23 5.67 -3.59
N LEU A 25 -4.93 5.59 -3.26
CA LEU A 25 -3.83 5.59 -4.20
C LEU A 25 -2.99 4.34 -3.92
N VAL A 26 -2.83 3.46 -4.91
CA VAL A 26 -2.05 2.23 -4.75
C VAL A 26 -0.63 2.43 -5.32
N ALA A 27 0.39 2.34 -4.47
CA ALA A 27 1.78 2.64 -4.81
C ALA A 27 2.76 1.53 -4.37
N ASP A 28 3.85 1.37 -5.11
CA ASP A 28 4.92 0.43 -4.75
C ASP A 28 5.67 0.90 -3.48
N GLY A 29 6.34 -0.02 -2.78
CA GLY A 29 7.07 0.25 -1.53
C GLY A 29 8.23 1.24 -1.64
N TYR A 30 8.67 1.62 -2.85
CA TYR A 30 9.56 2.78 -3.05
C TYR A 30 8.95 4.09 -2.49
N TYR A 31 7.62 4.23 -2.56
CA TYR A 31 6.88 5.41 -2.14
C TYR A 31 6.48 5.41 -0.65
N TYR A 32 6.89 4.38 0.12
CA TYR A 32 6.76 4.36 1.58
C TYR A 32 7.78 5.33 2.22
N ARG A 33 7.48 6.64 2.15
CA ARG A 33 8.24 7.73 2.78
C ARG A 33 7.30 8.84 3.25
N SER A 34 7.65 9.52 4.34
CA SER A 34 6.79 10.57 4.94
C SER A 34 6.42 11.67 3.93
N LYS A 35 7.38 12.26 3.21
CA LYS A 35 7.14 13.32 2.21
C LYS A 35 6.12 12.93 1.14
N PHE A 36 6.12 11.66 0.72
CA PHE A 36 5.15 11.16 -0.24
C PHE A 36 3.77 11.05 0.39
N TRP A 37 3.69 10.41 1.57
CA TRP A 37 2.44 10.30 2.33
C TRP A 37 1.82 11.66 2.67
N GLU A 38 2.62 12.62 3.16
CA GLU A 38 2.20 14.00 3.45
C GLU A 38 1.48 14.61 2.22
N SER A 39 2.06 14.47 1.02
CA SER A 39 1.43 14.97 -0.22
C SER A 39 0.19 14.20 -0.68
N VAL A 40 0.04 12.92 -0.32
CA VAL A 40 -1.16 12.13 -0.59
C VAL A 40 -2.28 12.53 0.37
N GLN A 41 -1.93 12.76 1.64
CA GLN A 41 -2.83 13.23 2.69
C GLN A 41 -3.36 14.64 2.38
N ASP A 42 -2.51 15.56 1.90
CA ASP A 42 -2.90 16.92 1.46
C ASP A 42 -3.96 16.92 0.35
N LEU A 43 -4.05 15.84 -0.44
CA LEU A 43 -5.03 15.67 -1.53
C LEU A 43 -6.28 14.87 -1.11
N ASN A 44 -6.46 14.67 0.20
CA ASN A 44 -7.53 13.88 0.81
C ASN A 44 -7.61 12.43 0.29
N LEU A 45 -6.45 11.84 -0.05
CA LEU A 45 -6.33 10.45 -0.49
C LEU A 45 -5.72 9.57 0.63
N GLN A 46 -6.01 8.28 0.54
CA GLN A 46 -5.48 7.22 1.40
C GLN A 46 -4.45 6.41 0.63
N LEU A 47 -3.30 6.13 1.24
CA LEU A 47 -2.21 5.40 0.61
C LEU A 47 -2.30 3.91 0.90
N ILE A 48 -2.31 3.11 -0.15
CA ILE A 48 -2.16 1.65 -0.10
C ILE A 48 -0.82 1.28 -0.73
N GLY A 49 -0.08 0.38 -0.12
CA GLY A 49 1.19 -0.05 -0.69
C GLY A 49 1.82 -1.27 -0.04
N LYS A 50 3.04 -1.59 -0.47
CA LYS A 50 3.86 -2.67 0.10
C LYS A 50 4.93 -2.12 1.02
N LEU A 51 5.10 -2.74 2.18
CA LEU A 51 6.21 -2.47 3.09
C LEU A 51 7.41 -3.38 2.76
N ARG A 52 8.61 -2.89 3.10
CA ARG A 52 9.78 -3.76 3.23
C ARG A 52 9.62 -4.66 4.45
N THR A 53 10.22 -5.84 4.42
CA THR A 53 10.23 -6.80 5.55
C THR A 53 11.02 -6.32 6.78
N ASP A 54 11.77 -5.22 6.67
CA ASP A 54 12.47 -4.55 7.77
C ASP A 54 11.78 -3.26 8.23
N ALA A 55 10.53 -3.01 7.81
CA ALA A 55 9.79 -1.81 8.16
C ALA A 55 9.67 -1.62 9.69
N ASN A 56 10.03 -0.42 10.17
CA ASN A 56 9.97 -0.08 11.58
C ASN A 56 8.52 0.23 11.99
N LEU A 57 7.84 -0.78 12.54
CA LEU A 57 6.45 -0.73 13.00
C LEU A 57 6.38 -0.95 14.52
N ARG A 58 5.36 -0.37 15.16
CA ARG A 58 5.08 -0.54 16.60
C ARG A 58 3.63 -0.89 16.84
N TYR A 59 3.35 -1.77 17.80
CA TYR A 59 1.97 -1.99 18.25
C TYR A 59 1.46 -0.73 18.96
N LEU A 60 0.19 -0.40 18.75
CA LEU A 60 -0.49 0.65 19.52
C LEU A 60 -0.79 0.13 20.93
N TYR A 61 -0.67 1.00 21.94
CA TYR A 61 -1.01 0.64 23.31
C TYR A 61 -2.50 0.87 23.58
N THR A 62 -3.22 -0.23 23.81
CA THR A 62 -4.67 -0.25 24.07
C THR A 62 -5.03 -0.55 25.53
N GLY A 63 -4.04 -0.71 26.41
CA GLY A 63 -4.22 -0.97 27.84
C GLY A 63 -4.53 0.29 28.66
N GLU A 64 -4.68 0.10 29.98
CA GLU A 64 -5.00 1.18 30.91
C GLU A 64 -3.94 2.29 30.92
N GLN A 65 -4.39 3.53 30.78
CA GLN A 65 -3.51 4.70 30.79
C GLN A 65 -3.16 5.13 32.21
N LYS A 66 -1.94 5.65 32.39
CA LYS A 66 -1.50 6.24 33.67
C LYS A 66 -2.32 7.48 33.98
N LYS A 67 -2.74 7.65 35.24
CA LYS A 67 -3.50 8.83 35.72
C LYS A 67 -2.74 10.17 35.60
N ARG A 68 -1.41 10.15 35.44
CA ARG A 68 -0.56 11.35 35.33
C ARG A 68 0.64 11.10 34.40
N GLY A 69 1.01 12.12 33.65
CA GLY A 69 2.11 12.08 32.67
C GLY A 69 1.62 11.92 31.22
N ALA A 70 2.54 11.83 30.27
CA ALA A 70 2.19 11.63 28.87
C ALA A 70 1.56 10.24 28.65
N PRO A 71 0.43 10.13 27.93
CA PRO A 71 -0.19 8.83 27.61
C PRO A 71 0.76 7.90 26.87
N ARG A 72 0.73 6.61 27.23
CA ARG A 72 1.53 5.59 26.56
C ARG A 72 0.92 5.32 25.18
N LYS A 73 1.70 5.57 24.11
CA LYS A 73 1.26 5.38 22.72
C LYS A 73 1.56 3.99 22.14
N TYR A 74 2.63 3.34 22.61
CA TYR A 74 3.17 2.13 21.96
C TYR A 74 3.35 0.95 22.91
N ASP A 75 3.14 -0.24 22.38
CA ASP A 75 3.26 -1.51 23.08
C ASP A 75 4.31 -2.46 22.46
N GLY A 76 5.51 -1.93 22.31
CA GLY A 76 6.65 -2.64 21.73
C GLY A 76 6.76 -2.50 20.21
N LYS A 77 7.81 -3.11 19.66
CA LYS A 77 8.04 -3.22 18.22
C LYS A 77 7.21 -4.38 17.67
N VAL A 78 6.77 -4.29 16.41
CA VAL A 78 6.25 -5.45 15.69
C VAL A 78 7.41 -6.39 15.39
N ASP A 79 7.36 -7.60 15.93
CA ASP A 79 8.09 -8.73 15.37
C ASP A 79 7.24 -9.35 14.27
N LEU A 80 7.87 -9.68 13.15
CA LEU A 80 7.25 -10.26 11.97
C LEU A 80 7.40 -11.78 11.93
N ASN A 81 8.18 -12.37 12.85
CA ASN A 81 8.29 -13.81 13.03
C ASN A 81 7.24 -14.32 14.03
N ASP A 82 6.74 -13.46 14.92
CA ASP A 82 5.68 -13.75 15.86
C ASP A 82 4.31 -13.27 15.33
N LEU A 83 3.44 -14.22 15.01
CA LEU A 83 2.09 -13.98 14.53
C LEU A 83 1.04 -13.90 15.65
N SER A 84 1.42 -14.11 16.92
CA SER A 84 0.48 -14.17 18.06
C SER A 84 -0.36 -12.91 18.26
N ARG A 85 0.18 -11.75 17.84
CA ARG A 85 -0.46 -10.42 17.93
C ARG A 85 -1.11 -9.97 16.61
N LEU A 86 -1.12 -10.82 15.60
CA LEU A 86 -1.73 -10.60 14.29
C LEU A 86 -3.02 -11.41 14.19
N THR A 87 -4.13 -10.75 13.84
CA THR A 87 -5.43 -11.41 13.66
C THR A 87 -5.42 -12.18 12.33
N PHE A 88 -5.65 -13.49 12.37
CA PHE A 88 -5.90 -14.26 11.15
C PHE A 88 -7.20 -13.77 10.49
N VAL A 89 -7.16 -13.55 9.17
CA VAL A 89 -8.30 -13.07 8.38
C VAL A 89 -8.87 -14.22 7.56
N ASN A 90 -8.07 -14.75 6.63
CA ASN A 90 -8.52 -15.74 5.66
C ASN A 90 -7.33 -16.53 5.08
N GLN A 91 -7.60 -17.67 4.46
CA GLN A 91 -6.66 -18.40 3.63
C GLN A 91 -7.03 -18.19 2.15
N ILE A 92 -6.42 -17.20 1.50
CA ILE A 92 -6.79 -16.74 0.15
C ILE A 92 -6.47 -17.76 -0.97
N GLU A 93 -5.49 -18.64 -0.75
CA GLU A 93 -5.15 -19.76 -1.64
C GLU A 93 -4.67 -20.95 -0.77
N PRO A 94 -4.65 -22.19 -1.29
CA PRO A 94 -3.94 -23.29 -0.64
C PRO A 94 -2.53 -22.90 -0.18
N GLN A 95 -2.30 -22.91 1.14
CA GLN A 95 -1.04 -22.52 1.78
C GLN A 95 -0.65 -21.03 1.64
N ILE A 96 -1.58 -20.12 1.36
CA ILE A 96 -1.39 -18.67 1.53
C ILE A 96 -2.35 -18.12 2.57
N PHE A 97 -1.79 -17.60 3.66
CA PHE A 97 -2.55 -17.09 4.81
C PHE A 97 -2.44 -15.58 4.90
N LEU A 98 -3.59 -14.93 5.15
CA LEU A 98 -3.75 -13.50 5.32
C LEU A 98 -3.98 -13.19 6.80
N TYR A 99 -3.17 -12.29 7.35
CA TYR A 99 -3.33 -11.76 8.71
C TYR A 99 -3.37 -10.23 8.68
N THR A 100 -3.89 -9.61 9.75
CA THR A 100 -3.98 -8.16 9.86
C THR A 100 -3.77 -7.65 11.29
N GLN A 101 -3.32 -6.40 11.41
CA GLN A 101 -3.30 -5.65 12.68
C GLN A 101 -3.27 -4.14 12.39
N VAL A 102 -3.77 -3.30 13.31
CA VAL A 102 -3.54 -1.85 13.26
C VAL A 102 -2.26 -1.53 14.03
N VAL A 103 -1.29 -0.92 13.36
CA VAL A 103 0.05 -0.65 13.90
C VAL A 103 0.48 0.77 13.58
N TRP A 104 1.42 1.31 14.36
CA TRP A 104 2.03 2.61 14.07
C TRP A 104 3.20 2.45 13.09
N SER A 105 3.17 3.19 11.98
CA SER A 105 4.31 3.35 11.09
C SER A 105 5.28 4.41 11.63
N CYS A 106 6.51 4.01 11.99
CA CYS A 106 7.54 4.97 12.36
C CYS A 106 8.02 5.83 11.17
N CYS A 107 7.80 5.38 9.93
CA CYS A 107 8.22 6.10 8.72
C CYS A 107 7.18 7.14 8.28
N LEU A 108 5.90 6.76 8.24
CA LEU A 108 4.80 7.66 7.85
C LEU A 108 4.28 8.50 9.02
N LYS A 109 4.65 8.16 10.27
CA LYS A 109 4.22 8.82 11.51
C LYS A 109 2.69 8.81 11.69
N CYS A 110 2.04 7.75 11.27
CA CYS A 110 0.60 7.54 11.39
C CYS A 110 0.26 6.07 11.72
N PRO A 111 -0.96 5.79 12.24
CA PRO A 111 -1.52 4.45 12.26
C PRO A 111 -1.74 3.93 10.82
N ILE A 112 -1.50 2.63 10.61
CA ILE A 112 -1.79 1.93 9.36
C ILE A 112 -2.48 0.59 9.65
N ARG A 113 -3.37 0.16 8.76
CA ARG A 113 -3.82 -1.23 8.71
C ARG A 113 -2.72 -2.04 8.03
N LEU A 114 -1.99 -2.84 8.79
CA LEU A 114 -1.03 -3.81 8.28
C LEU A 114 -1.76 -5.04 7.77
N VAL A 115 -1.33 -5.55 6.63
CA VAL A 115 -1.74 -6.83 6.05
C VAL A 115 -0.49 -7.68 5.85
N TYR A 116 -0.47 -8.86 6.45
CA TYR A 116 0.64 -9.79 6.43
C TYR A 116 0.22 -11.02 5.62
N LEU A 117 0.91 -11.25 4.51
CA LEU A 117 0.75 -12.42 3.65
C LEU A 117 1.86 -13.43 3.95
N ARG A 118 1.46 -14.67 4.23
CA ARG A 118 2.35 -15.82 4.44
C ARG A 118 2.11 -16.89 3.39
N ASP A 119 3.03 -17.05 2.44
CA ASP A 119 2.99 -18.12 1.44
C ASP A 119 3.94 -19.25 1.88
N THR A 120 3.38 -20.43 2.16
CA THR A 120 4.12 -21.63 2.58
C THR A 120 4.17 -22.73 1.51
N ARG A 121 3.76 -22.45 0.27
CA ARG A 121 3.79 -23.42 -0.85
C ARG A 121 5.20 -23.88 -1.23
N SER A 122 6.19 -23.06 -0.90
CA SER A 122 7.62 -23.33 -1.13
C SER A 122 8.30 -23.83 0.16
N LYS A 123 9.38 -24.62 0.04
CA LYS A 123 10.21 -25.07 1.18
C LYS A 123 10.68 -23.94 2.12
N LYS A 124 10.77 -22.70 1.61
CA LYS A 124 10.96 -21.49 2.41
C LYS A 124 9.67 -20.68 2.41
N THR A 125 9.17 -20.34 3.59
CA THR A 125 8.03 -19.40 3.74
C THR A 125 8.41 -18.06 3.13
N LYS A 126 7.54 -17.50 2.27
CA LYS A 126 7.66 -16.16 1.73
C LYS A 126 6.70 -15.24 2.47
N ILE A 127 7.15 -14.03 2.76
CA ILE A 127 6.37 -13.01 3.48
C ILE A 127 6.23 -11.78 2.57
N ALA A 128 5.01 -11.24 2.49
CA ALA A 128 4.77 -9.92 1.93
C ALA A 128 3.94 -9.10 2.92
N LEU A 129 4.31 -7.83 3.06
CA LEU A 129 3.64 -6.90 3.95
C LEU A 129 2.98 -5.84 3.08
N LEU A 130 1.66 -5.70 3.17
CA LEU A 130 0.90 -4.62 2.57
C LEU A 130 0.38 -3.70 3.67
N PHE A 131 -0.02 -2.49 3.32
CA PHE A 131 -0.64 -1.56 4.26
C PHE A 131 -1.68 -0.66 3.59
N SER A 132 -2.57 -0.11 4.41
CA SER A 132 -3.39 1.06 4.11
C SER A 132 -3.22 2.09 5.23
N THR A 133 -3.22 3.38 4.89
CA THR A 133 -3.38 4.48 5.86
C THR A 133 -4.82 4.64 6.35
N ASP A 134 -5.79 4.16 5.57
CA ASP A 134 -7.14 3.93 6.08
C ASP A 134 -7.12 2.70 6.98
N ILE A 135 -7.22 2.94 8.29
CA ILE A 135 -7.22 1.87 9.28
C ILE A 135 -8.52 1.05 9.30
N HIS A 136 -9.59 1.48 8.63
CA HIS A 136 -10.89 0.83 8.60
C HIS A 136 -11.11 -0.06 7.36
N LEU A 137 -10.31 0.12 6.30
CA LEU A 137 -10.36 -0.72 5.11
C LEU A 137 -10.08 -2.20 5.42
N ASN A 138 -10.84 -3.13 4.83
CA ASN A 138 -10.65 -4.57 5.05
C ASN A 138 -9.28 -5.02 4.50
N ALA A 139 -8.61 -5.94 5.21
CA ALA A 139 -7.37 -6.58 4.81
C ALA A 139 -7.47 -7.29 3.44
N GLU A 140 -8.64 -7.88 3.13
CA GLU A 140 -8.90 -8.51 1.83
C GLU A 140 -8.94 -7.47 0.70
N GLN A 141 -9.65 -6.36 0.90
CA GLN A 141 -9.69 -5.24 -0.06
C GLN A 141 -8.30 -4.60 -0.26
N ILE A 142 -7.49 -4.48 0.79
CA ILE A 142 -6.09 -4.02 0.69
C ILE A 142 -5.28 -4.98 -0.20
N PHE A 143 -5.48 -6.28 -0.05
CA PHE A 143 -4.84 -7.29 -0.89
C PHE A 143 -5.32 -7.21 -2.34
N GLU A 144 -6.62 -7.17 -2.59
CA GLU A 144 -7.24 -7.04 -3.92
C GLU A 144 -6.76 -5.79 -4.67
N TYR A 145 -6.83 -4.61 -4.05
CA TYR A 145 -6.35 -3.37 -4.66
C TYR A 145 -4.86 -3.43 -5.01
N TYR A 146 -4.04 -4.07 -4.18
CA TYR A 146 -2.62 -4.24 -4.47
C TYR A 146 -2.34 -5.32 -5.55
N GLN A 147 -3.18 -6.36 -5.62
CA GLN A 147 -3.14 -7.39 -6.67
C GLN A 147 -3.54 -6.81 -8.03
N ALA A 148 -4.59 -5.98 -8.08
CA ALA A 148 -5.03 -5.28 -9.28
C ALA A 148 -3.92 -4.36 -9.84
N ARG A 149 -3.17 -3.66 -8.97
CA ARG A 149 -1.99 -2.90 -9.38
C ARG A 149 -0.94 -3.80 -10.06
N PHE A 150 -0.66 -5.00 -9.54
CA PHE A 150 0.30 -5.92 -10.18
C PHE A 150 -0.19 -6.44 -11.54
N GLN A 151 -1.47 -6.80 -11.67
CA GLN A 151 -2.10 -7.20 -12.95
C GLN A 151 -1.87 -6.12 -14.03
N ILE A 152 -2.16 -4.88 -13.67
CA ILE A 152 -1.97 -3.70 -14.52
C ILE A 152 -0.50 -3.50 -14.92
N GLU A 153 0.44 -3.63 -13.98
CA GLU A 153 1.87 -3.51 -14.29
C GLU A 153 2.39 -4.63 -15.19
N PHE A 154 1.79 -5.82 -15.10
CA PHE A 154 2.06 -6.93 -16.02
C PHE A 154 1.57 -6.60 -17.42
N ILE A 155 0.30 -6.20 -17.59
CA ILE A 155 -0.29 -5.82 -18.89
C ILE A 155 0.53 -4.71 -19.58
N PHE A 156 0.94 -3.66 -18.85
CA PHE A 156 1.76 -2.59 -19.42
C PHE A 156 3.21 -2.98 -19.73
N ARG A 157 3.74 -4.05 -19.12
CA ARG A 157 5.06 -4.59 -19.45
C ARG A 157 4.97 -5.44 -20.71
N ASP A 158 3.95 -6.29 -20.74
CA ASP A 158 3.65 -7.20 -21.83
C ASP A 158 3.37 -6.45 -23.14
N ALA A 159 2.50 -5.44 -23.10
CA ALA A 159 2.23 -4.57 -24.24
C ALA A 159 3.50 -3.91 -24.81
N LYS A 160 4.44 -3.47 -23.96
CA LYS A 160 5.71 -2.86 -24.41
C LYS A 160 6.64 -3.90 -25.06
N GLN A 161 6.59 -5.15 -24.59
CA GLN A 161 7.40 -6.25 -25.12
C GLN A 161 6.85 -6.76 -26.46
N PHE A 162 5.51 -6.85 -26.60
CA PHE A 162 4.87 -7.35 -27.82
C PHE A 162 4.73 -6.33 -28.95
N THR A 163 4.55 -5.03 -28.64
CA THR A 163 4.27 -4.01 -29.68
C THR A 163 5.52 -3.31 -30.25
N GLY A 164 6.73 -3.73 -29.88
CA GLY A 164 7.97 -3.12 -30.38
C GLY A 164 8.21 -1.66 -29.92
N LEU A 165 7.44 -1.15 -28.95
CA LEU A 165 7.54 0.23 -28.42
C LEU A 165 8.86 0.54 -27.66
N SER A 166 9.87 -0.31 -27.81
CA SER A 166 11.25 -0.07 -27.38
C SER A 166 11.97 0.98 -28.24
N ASP A 167 11.59 1.14 -29.52
CA ASP A 167 12.26 2.06 -30.47
C ASP A 167 11.74 3.51 -30.42
N CYS A 168 10.74 3.80 -29.58
CA CYS A 168 10.42 5.18 -29.21
C CYS A 168 11.19 5.60 -27.95
N GLN A 169 12.29 6.34 -28.14
CA GLN A 169 12.89 7.17 -27.09
C GLN A 169 11.99 8.38 -26.75
N SER A 170 10.79 8.11 -26.24
CA SER A 170 9.89 9.12 -25.67
C SER A 170 10.22 9.35 -24.20
N PRO A 171 10.71 10.53 -23.81
CA PRO A 171 11.08 10.80 -22.42
C PRO A 171 9.85 10.88 -21.51
N HIS A 172 9.96 10.16 -20.38
CA HIS A 172 9.17 10.24 -19.14
C HIS A 172 7.62 10.22 -19.15
N PRO A 173 6.87 11.34 -19.22
CA PRO A 173 5.60 11.49 -18.50
C PRO A 173 4.54 10.42 -18.78
N GLN A 174 4.38 9.97 -20.03
CA GLN A 174 3.37 8.97 -20.41
C GLN A 174 3.46 7.67 -19.59
N ARG A 175 4.67 7.25 -19.19
CA ARG A 175 4.86 6.05 -18.36
C ARG A 175 4.36 6.25 -16.93
N LEU A 176 4.53 7.46 -16.39
CA LEU A 176 4.00 7.80 -15.06
C LEU A 176 2.47 7.95 -15.12
N ALA A 177 1.94 8.64 -16.13
CA ALA A 177 0.50 8.80 -16.36
C ALA A 177 -0.22 7.46 -16.51
N ASN A 178 0.33 6.52 -17.29
CA ASN A 178 -0.28 5.20 -17.47
C ASN A 178 -0.24 4.36 -16.18
N HIS A 179 0.88 4.36 -15.43
CA HIS A 179 0.92 3.69 -14.12
C HIS A 179 -0.04 4.33 -13.10
N PHE A 180 -0.13 5.66 -13.11
CA PHE A 180 -0.91 6.44 -12.15
C PHE A 180 -2.41 6.34 -12.41
N ASN A 181 -2.84 6.63 -13.65
CA ASN A 181 -4.23 6.44 -14.06
C ASN A 181 -4.68 5.01 -13.77
N ALA A 182 -3.87 4.00 -14.08
CA ALA A 182 -4.28 2.62 -13.86
C ALA A 182 -4.24 2.19 -12.37
N SER A 183 -3.27 2.63 -11.56
CA SER A 183 -3.27 2.34 -10.13
C SER A 183 -4.41 3.02 -9.36
N LEU A 184 -5.01 4.08 -9.93
CA LEU A 184 -6.24 4.71 -9.46
C LEU A 184 -7.50 4.11 -10.11
N THR A 185 -7.46 3.69 -11.37
CA THR A 185 -8.62 3.11 -12.09
C THR A 185 -8.93 1.68 -11.66
N ALA A 186 -7.95 0.96 -11.10
CA ALA A 186 -8.15 -0.31 -10.40
C ALA A 186 -9.28 -0.26 -9.35
N LEU A 187 -9.57 0.93 -8.80
CA LEU A 187 -10.54 1.15 -7.74
C LEU A 187 -12.00 1.26 -8.23
N ASN A 188 -12.22 1.44 -9.55
CA ASN A 188 -13.56 1.62 -10.10
C ASN A 188 -14.20 0.30 -10.58
N LEU A 189 -13.42 -0.66 -11.08
CA LEU A 189 -13.97 -1.93 -11.58
C LEU A 189 -14.57 -2.79 -10.46
N ALA A 190 -13.96 -2.79 -9.27
CA ALA A 190 -14.46 -3.55 -8.11
C ALA A 190 -15.79 -3.01 -7.54
N LYS A 191 -16.25 -1.82 -7.94
CA LYS A 191 -17.51 -1.20 -7.49
C LYS A 191 -18.61 -1.16 -8.54
N TYR A 192 -18.33 -1.51 -9.79
CA TYR A 192 -19.33 -1.53 -10.87
C TYR A 192 -20.04 -2.90 -11.00
N GLN A 193 -19.68 -3.88 -10.17
CA GLN A 193 -20.25 -5.23 -10.15
C GLN A 193 -20.73 -5.64 -8.73
N SER A 194 -21.07 -4.65 -7.89
CA SER A 194 -21.63 -4.83 -6.53
C SER A 194 -23.04 -4.27 -6.45
#